data_AF-A0A7G5ZQ89-F1
#
_entry.id   AF-A0A7G5ZQ89-F1
#
_cell.length_a   1.000
_cell.length_b   1.000
_cell.length_c   1.000
_cell.angle_alpha   90.00
_cell.angle_beta   90.00
_cell.angle_gamma   90.00
#
_symmetry.space_group_name_H-M   'P 1'
#
loop_
_entity.id
_entity.type
_entity.pdbx_description
1 polymer ?
#
loop_
_entity_poly.entity_id
_entity_poly.type
_entity_poly.pdbx_seq_one_letter_code
_entity_poly.pdbx_strand_id
1 'polypeptide(L)'
;MTSRRSLGQGVATLLAIPAAAIVLAGIVLVTVFLVSTRDKDGDDVADGTVEHVADALADDLRGARDLTDAATVAAEMFHSRSATVEPLTWSGTLSDGGGIVIEARISAVVEESSSGALFAPSTSAGSSERCYRYAVTASGKVAHEEIPCSGIAEPVAPPASTRPELPLDTVERVDRVLAASGGTDPTQALRDEFPDAHVIVQVEQTAGGEWVVAVGVTPGTDCVLRVRRTTGDVVSPPYDRIWLEPGETGCSPALYTAPPR
;
A
#
# COMPACT_ATOMS: atom_id res chain seq x y z
N MET A 1 35.90 -86.91 -32.41
CA MET A 1 34.77 -87.39 -31.58
C MET A 1 34.72 -86.50 -30.35
N THR A 2 33.73 -85.69 -30.03
CA THR A 2 32.34 -85.55 -30.50
C THR A 2 31.94 -84.09 -30.25
N SER A 3 31.23 -83.50 -31.21
CA SER A 3 30.68 -82.15 -31.18
C SER A 3 29.34 -82.13 -30.42
N ARG A 4 29.09 -81.13 -29.56
CA ARG A 4 27.83 -80.35 -29.54
C ARG A 4 27.87 -79.11 -28.63
N ARG A 5 27.31 -78.04 -29.22
CA ARG A 5 27.08 -76.66 -28.75
C ARG A 5 26.09 -76.61 -27.58
N SER A 6 26.34 -75.80 -26.55
CA SER A 6 25.79 -74.43 -26.29
C SER A 6 24.27 -74.32 -26.31
N LEU A 7 23.68 -73.97 -25.15
CA LEU A 7 22.70 -72.90 -24.96
C LEU A 7 22.25 -72.83 -23.48
N GLY A 8 22.26 -71.63 -22.90
CA GLY A 8 21.47 -71.34 -21.69
C GLY A 8 22.15 -70.53 -20.59
N GLN A 9 22.76 -69.37 -20.89
CA GLN A 9 22.94 -68.32 -19.89
C GLN A 9 21.58 -67.66 -19.62
N GLY A 10 20.88 -68.15 -18.60
CA GLY A 10 19.72 -67.49 -18.01
C GLY A 10 20.19 -66.50 -16.95
N VAL A 11 20.09 -65.22 -17.27
CA VAL A 11 20.25 -64.09 -16.34
C VAL A 11 19.21 -64.22 -15.23
N ALA A 12 19.67 -64.36 -13.98
CA ALA A 12 18.83 -64.25 -12.79
C ALA A 12 19.57 -63.45 -11.72
N THR A 13 19.84 -62.18 -12.01
CA THR A 13 20.20 -61.20 -10.97
C THR A 13 18.90 -60.76 -10.30
N LEU A 14 18.48 -61.52 -9.30
CA LEU A 14 17.40 -61.15 -8.38
C LEU A 14 17.83 -59.89 -7.62
N LEU A 15 17.13 -58.79 -7.90
CA LEU A 15 17.17 -57.53 -7.17
C LEU A 15 16.79 -57.76 -5.70
N ALA A 16 17.79 -58.03 -4.86
CA ALA A 16 17.68 -57.92 -3.42
C ALA A 16 17.82 -56.44 -3.05
N ILE A 17 16.78 -55.65 -3.33
CA ILE A 17 16.62 -54.34 -2.67
C ILE A 17 16.37 -54.67 -1.20
N PRO A 18 17.24 -54.25 -0.25
CA PRO A 18 17.06 -54.61 1.14
C PRO A 18 15.76 -53.97 1.62
N ALA A 19 14.87 -54.76 2.23
CA ALA A 19 13.57 -54.32 2.73
C ALA A 19 13.65 -53.03 3.59
N ALA A 20 14.81 -52.74 4.18
CA ALA A 20 15.12 -51.50 4.89
C ALA A 20 14.97 -50.23 4.03
N ALA A 21 15.29 -50.26 2.73
CA ALA A 21 15.15 -49.10 1.84
C ALA A 21 13.68 -48.77 1.54
N ILE A 22 12.82 -49.81 1.47
CA ILE A 22 11.36 -49.64 1.26
C ILE A 22 10.70 -49.08 2.52
N VAL A 23 11.12 -49.54 3.70
CA VAL A 23 10.61 -49.01 4.99
C VAL A 23 11.03 -47.57 5.20
N LEU A 24 12.29 -47.21 4.92
CA LEU A 24 12.75 -45.82 5.02
C LEU A 24 12.05 -44.90 4.01
N ALA A 25 11.87 -45.34 2.76
CA ALA A 25 11.10 -44.59 1.78
C ALA A 25 9.63 -44.42 2.20
N GLY A 26 9.01 -45.46 2.77
CA GLY A 26 7.66 -45.40 3.31
C GLY A 26 7.52 -44.44 4.49
N ILE A 27 8.47 -44.44 5.43
CA ILE A 27 8.47 -43.52 6.58
C ILE A 27 8.66 -42.07 6.12
N VAL A 28 9.57 -41.80 5.18
CA VAL A 28 9.78 -40.45 4.60
C VAL A 28 8.53 -39.99 3.83
N LEU A 29 7.89 -40.88 3.08
CA LEU A 29 6.65 -40.55 2.36
C LEU A 29 5.52 -40.24 3.35
N VAL A 30 5.39 -41.00 4.44
CA VAL A 30 4.39 -40.78 5.49
C VAL A 30 4.65 -39.49 6.27
N THR A 31 5.90 -39.16 6.59
CA THR A 31 6.23 -37.90 7.29
C THR A 31 6.08 -36.67 6.38
N VAL A 32 6.48 -36.76 5.11
CA VAL A 32 6.24 -35.67 4.13
C VAL A 32 4.74 -35.48 3.87
N PHE A 33 3.97 -36.57 3.81
CA PHE A 33 2.51 -36.51 3.67
C PHE A 33 1.84 -35.90 4.92
N LEU A 34 2.21 -36.33 6.13
CA LEU A 34 1.67 -35.80 7.38
C LEU A 34 2.04 -34.33 7.65
N VAL A 35 3.20 -33.87 7.20
CA VAL A 35 3.58 -32.45 7.30
C VAL A 35 2.83 -31.60 6.28
N SER A 36 2.50 -32.16 5.11
CA SER A 36 1.75 -31.46 4.06
C SER A 36 0.24 -31.40 4.32
N THR A 37 -0.30 -32.27 5.17
CA THR A 37 -1.70 -32.28 5.64
C THR A 37 -1.86 -31.64 7.02
N ARG A 38 -0.92 -30.79 7.47
CA ARG A 38 -1.15 -30.01 8.69
C ARG A 38 -2.23 -28.98 8.41
N ASP A 39 -3.40 -29.24 8.97
CA ASP A 39 -4.46 -28.24 9.08
C ASP A 39 -3.86 -26.96 9.66
N LYS A 40 -4.12 -25.84 9.00
CA LYS A 40 -3.70 -24.55 9.53
C LYS A 40 -4.67 -24.16 10.64
N ASP A 41 -4.14 -23.86 11.81
CA ASP A 41 -4.93 -23.30 12.88
C ASP A 41 -5.38 -21.89 12.46
N GLY A 42 -6.70 -21.68 12.40
CA GLY A 42 -7.29 -20.39 12.09
C GLY A 42 -6.85 -19.28 13.05
N ASP A 43 -6.59 -19.61 14.32
CA ASP A 43 -6.10 -18.65 15.30
C ASP A 43 -4.68 -18.18 14.96
N ASP A 44 -3.77 -19.10 14.59
CA ASP A 44 -2.42 -18.77 14.13
C ASP A 44 -2.46 -17.91 12.85
N VAL A 45 -3.40 -18.19 11.93
CA VAL A 45 -3.57 -17.40 10.70
C VAL A 45 -4.13 -16.02 11.00
N ALA A 46 -5.12 -15.91 11.88
CA ALA A 46 -5.70 -14.63 12.29
C ALA A 46 -4.63 -13.78 12.98
N ASP A 47 -3.85 -14.37 13.86
CA ASP A 47 -2.76 -13.71 14.59
C ASP A 47 -1.66 -13.20 13.65
N GLY A 48 -1.19 -14.04 12.73
CA GLY A 48 -0.24 -13.61 11.70
C GLY A 48 -0.80 -12.52 10.78
N THR A 49 -2.11 -12.50 10.54
CA THR A 49 -2.77 -11.43 9.77
C THR A 49 -2.76 -10.11 10.52
N VAL A 50 -3.06 -10.13 11.83
CA VAL A 50 -3.01 -8.95 12.70
C VAL A 50 -1.61 -8.37 12.75
N GLU A 51 -0.58 -9.19 12.99
CA GLU A 51 0.82 -8.75 13.01
C GLU A 51 1.27 -8.18 11.65
N HIS A 52 0.91 -8.84 10.56
CA HIS A 52 1.23 -8.36 9.21
C HIS A 52 0.61 -6.99 8.90
N VAL A 53 -0.65 -6.78 9.30
CA VAL A 53 -1.32 -5.48 9.13
C VAL A 53 -0.70 -4.42 10.03
N ALA A 54 -0.29 -4.79 11.24
CA ALA A 54 0.36 -3.87 12.16
C ALA A 54 1.69 -3.33 11.60
N ASP A 55 2.51 -4.22 11.03
CA ASP A 55 3.77 -3.87 10.35
C ASP A 55 3.54 -3.03 9.10
N ALA A 56 2.60 -3.44 8.23
CA ALA A 56 2.27 -2.70 7.01
C ALA A 56 1.79 -1.28 7.32
N LEU A 57 1.02 -1.09 8.38
CA LEU A 57 0.58 0.23 8.81
C LEU A 57 1.75 1.08 9.31
N ALA A 58 2.72 0.49 10.01
CA ALA A 58 3.94 1.20 10.41
C ALA A 58 4.79 1.62 9.20
N ASP A 59 4.85 0.79 8.15
CA ASP A 59 5.52 1.12 6.88
C ASP A 59 4.83 2.29 6.17
N ASP A 60 3.50 2.26 6.07
CA ASP A 60 2.73 3.33 5.43
C ASP A 60 2.88 4.67 6.17
N LEU A 61 2.88 4.65 7.51
CA LEU A 61 3.12 5.83 8.33
C LEU A 61 4.52 6.45 8.09
N ARG A 62 5.53 5.66 7.68
CA ARG A 62 6.84 6.21 7.29
C ARG A 62 6.79 6.94 5.95
N GLY A 63 5.86 6.54 5.08
CA GLY A 63 5.62 7.16 3.77
C GLY A 63 4.77 8.45 3.86
N ALA A 64 3.95 8.59 4.90
CA ALA A 64 3.00 9.69 5.06
C ALA A 64 3.63 11.01 5.54
N ARG A 65 4.60 11.53 4.78
CA ARG A 65 5.38 12.74 5.12
C ARG A 65 4.60 14.05 5.05
N ASP A 66 3.45 14.04 4.38
CA ASP A 66 2.55 15.19 4.23
C ASP A 66 1.54 15.32 5.38
N LEU A 67 1.43 14.31 6.24
CA LEU A 67 0.53 14.32 7.38
C LEU A 67 1.19 14.96 8.60
N THR A 68 0.58 16.04 9.10
CA THR A 68 1.20 16.88 10.15
C THR A 68 0.54 16.78 11.52
N ASP A 69 -0.66 16.20 11.61
CA ASP A 69 -1.40 16.04 12.86
C ASP A 69 -2.01 14.63 12.99
N ALA A 70 -2.13 14.18 14.24
CA ALA A 70 -2.58 12.82 14.54
C ALA A 70 -4.02 12.52 14.10
N ALA A 71 -4.87 13.54 14.08
CA ALA A 71 -6.28 13.39 13.73
C ALA A 71 -6.44 13.11 12.23
N THR A 72 -5.74 13.86 11.39
CA THR A 72 -5.66 13.63 9.94
C THR A 72 -5.02 12.27 9.64
N VAL A 73 -3.95 11.88 10.36
CA VAL A 73 -3.36 10.53 10.20
C VAL A 73 -4.36 9.42 10.54
N ALA A 74 -5.08 9.53 11.65
CA ALA A 74 -6.10 8.55 12.04
C ALA A 74 -7.23 8.47 10.99
N ALA A 75 -7.64 9.61 10.42
CA ALA A 75 -8.70 9.66 9.42
C ALA A 75 -8.32 9.03 8.08
N GLU A 76 -7.08 9.22 7.62
CA GLU A 76 -6.65 8.80 6.28
C GLU A 76 -6.01 7.41 6.26
N MET A 77 -5.23 7.06 7.28
CA MET A 77 -4.37 5.88 7.25
C MET A 77 -4.98 4.64 7.91
N PHE A 78 -5.87 4.82 8.89
CA PHE A 78 -6.42 3.73 9.71
C PHE A 78 -7.76 3.23 9.15
N HIS A 79 -7.71 2.65 7.95
CA HIS A 79 -8.84 1.98 7.30
C HIS A 79 -8.67 0.46 7.29
N SER A 80 -9.80 -0.26 7.23
CA SER A 80 -9.79 -1.73 7.20
C SER A 80 -9.18 -2.30 5.92
N ARG A 81 -8.46 -3.43 6.05
CA ARG A 81 -7.71 -4.12 5.00
C ARG A 81 -8.04 -5.62 5.03
N SER A 82 -7.01 -6.48 4.98
CA SER A 82 -7.13 -7.91 5.33
C SER A 82 -7.49 -8.15 6.80
N ALA A 83 -7.40 -7.12 7.65
CA ALA A 83 -7.91 -7.08 9.01
C ALA A 83 -8.72 -5.79 9.21
N THR A 84 -9.64 -5.80 10.16
CA THR A 84 -10.33 -4.60 10.64
C THR A 84 -9.34 -3.76 11.44
N VAL A 85 -9.23 -2.47 11.11
CA VAL A 85 -8.35 -1.51 11.79
C VAL A 85 -9.21 -0.38 12.34
N GLU A 86 -9.17 -0.19 13.65
CA GLU A 86 -9.97 0.82 14.35
C GLU A 86 -9.05 1.74 15.15
N PRO A 87 -8.93 3.02 14.77
CA PRO A 87 -8.22 3.99 15.61
C PRO A 87 -9.03 4.25 16.88
N LEU A 88 -8.36 4.19 18.04
CA LEU A 88 -8.96 4.32 19.36
C LEU A 88 -8.67 5.69 19.96
N THR A 89 -7.40 6.10 19.92
CA THR A 89 -6.95 7.42 20.39
C THR A 89 -5.92 7.98 19.44
N TRP A 90 -5.87 9.30 19.30
CA TRP A 90 -4.88 10.01 18.49
C TRP A 90 -4.53 11.34 19.16
N SER A 91 -3.25 11.69 19.19
CA SER A 91 -2.78 12.92 19.79
C SER A 91 -1.44 13.38 19.23
N GLY A 92 -1.20 14.69 19.33
CA GLY A 92 0.05 15.32 18.93
C GLY A 92 0.08 15.81 17.48
N THR A 93 1.10 16.59 17.18
CA THR A 93 1.41 17.10 15.85
C THR A 93 2.90 16.97 15.58
N LEU A 94 3.31 17.01 14.31
CA LEU A 94 4.74 17.04 13.96
C LEU A 94 5.34 18.45 14.12
N SER A 95 4.49 19.48 14.11
CA SER A 95 4.90 20.90 14.14
C SER A 95 5.43 21.38 15.50
N ASP A 96 5.02 20.75 16.60
CA ASP A 96 5.44 21.12 17.97
C ASP A 96 6.67 20.32 18.45
N GLY A 97 7.20 19.42 17.61
CA GLY A 97 8.32 18.53 17.94
C GLY A 97 7.95 17.37 18.87
N GLY A 98 6.71 17.28 19.33
CA GLY A 98 6.19 16.22 20.21
C GLY A 98 5.91 14.91 19.47
N GLY A 99 5.59 14.99 18.18
CA GLY A 99 5.28 13.82 17.35
C GLY A 99 3.80 13.44 17.42
N ILE A 100 3.45 12.41 16.66
CA ILE A 100 2.09 11.86 16.57
C ILE A 100 2.05 10.53 17.32
N VAL A 101 1.04 10.34 18.15
CA VAL A 101 0.75 9.06 18.81
C VAL A 101 -0.66 8.63 18.46
N ILE A 102 -0.80 7.38 17.99
CA ILE A 102 -2.09 6.78 17.64
C ILE A 102 -2.17 5.39 18.26
N GLU A 103 -3.22 5.11 19.01
CA GLU A 103 -3.53 3.77 19.49
C GLU A 103 -4.64 3.19 18.63
N ALA A 104 -4.48 1.93 18.21
CA ALA A 104 -5.44 1.25 17.35
C ALA A 104 -5.66 -0.19 17.78
N ARG A 105 -6.86 -0.69 17.47
CA ARG A 105 -7.24 -2.09 17.57
C ARG A 105 -7.21 -2.69 16.18
N ILE A 106 -6.58 -3.86 16.06
CA ILE A 106 -6.53 -4.62 14.82
C ILE A 106 -7.13 -5.99 15.12
N SER A 107 -8.16 -6.37 14.36
CA SER A 107 -8.84 -7.65 14.51
C SER A 107 -9.01 -8.37 13.18
N ALA A 108 -8.76 -9.68 13.19
CA ALA A 108 -8.91 -10.54 12.03
C ALA A 108 -9.78 -11.74 12.38
N VAL A 109 -10.65 -12.13 11.45
CA VAL A 109 -11.49 -13.33 11.53
C VAL A 109 -11.16 -14.21 10.33
N VAL A 110 -10.81 -15.46 10.60
CA VAL A 110 -10.55 -16.49 9.60
C VAL A 110 -11.75 -17.42 9.60
N GLU A 111 -12.45 -17.47 8.46
CA GLU A 111 -13.53 -18.43 8.26
C GLU A 111 -12.96 -19.82 8.01
N GLU A 112 -13.67 -20.84 8.49
CA GLU A 112 -13.31 -22.23 8.20
C GLU A 112 -13.31 -22.45 6.68
N SER A 113 -12.23 -23.03 6.17
CA SER A 113 -12.11 -23.36 4.75
C SER A 113 -11.62 -24.78 4.54
N SER A 114 -12.35 -25.54 3.72
CA SER A 114 -11.93 -26.84 3.21
C SER A 114 -12.30 -26.95 1.73
N SER A 115 -11.42 -27.52 0.91
CA SER A 115 -11.71 -27.72 -0.52
C SER A 115 -12.53 -28.98 -0.80
N GLY A 116 -12.96 -29.70 0.24
CA GLY A 116 -13.79 -30.92 0.15
C GLY A 116 -13.08 -32.15 -0.44
N ALA A 117 -11.84 -32.03 -0.92
CA ALA A 117 -11.06 -33.16 -1.43
C ALA A 117 -10.38 -33.94 -0.28
N LEU A 118 -10.30 -35.27 -0.44
CA LEU A 118 -9.56 -36.13 0.49
C LEU A 118 -8.10 -35.67 0.55
N PHE A 119 -7.63 -35.36 1.77
CA PHE A 119 -6.28 -34.84 2.07
C PHE A 119 -5.97 -33.43 1.57
N ALA A 120 -6.99 -32.64 1.22
CA ALA A 120 -6.75 -31.23 0.98
C ALA A 120 -6.40 -30.49 2.27
N PRO A 121 -5.56 -29.45 2.20
CA PRO A 121 -5.33 -28.57 3.34
C PRO A 121 -6.65 -27.92 3.76
N SER A 122 -6.92 -27.96 5.06
CA SER A 122 -8.01 -27.21 5.67
C SER A 122 -7.45 -26.11 6.57
N THR A 123 -8.24 -25.06 6.77
CA THR A 123 -7.98 -24.02 7.78
C THR A 123 -9.17 -24.02 8.71
N SER A 124 -8.94 -24.19 10.01
CA SER A 124 -10.02 -24.05 11.00
C SER A 124 -10.50 -22.59 11.05
N ALA A 125 -11.71 -22.37 11.53
CA ALA A 125 -12.12 -21.02 11.91
C ALA A 125 -11.26 -20.53 13.07
N GLY A 126 -10.97 -19.23 13.11
CA GLY A 126 -10.22 -18.60 14.20
C GLY A 126 -10.32 -17.08 14.17
N SER A 127 -9.85 -16.45 15.24
CA SER A 127 -9.88 -14.99 15.36
C SER A 127 -8.79 -14.47 16.27
N SER A 128 -8.24 -13.30 15.95
CA SER A 128 -7.26 -12.61 16.79
C SER A 128 -7.61 -11.12 16.89
N GLU A 129 -7.39 -10.54 18.06
CA GLU A 129 -7.49 -9.11 18.34
C GLU A 129 -6.24 -8.67 19.11
N ARG A 130 -5.54 -7.65 18.60
CA ARG A 130 -4.42 -7.01 19.30
C ARG A 130 -4.52 -5.49 19.21
N CYS A 131 -3.93 -4.81 20.19
CA CYS A 131 -3.91 -3.36 20.23
C CYS A 131 -2.47 -2.86 20.13
N TYR A 132 -2.27 -1.79 19.38
CA TYR A 132 -0.97 -1.24 19.09
C TYR A 132 -0.94 0.25 19.37
N ARG A 133 0.20 0.75 19.86
CA ARG A 133 0.53 2.17 19.90
C ARG A 133 1.56 2.48 18.83
N TYR A 134 1.20 3.35 17.90
CA TYR A 134 2.06 3.91 16.88
C TYR A 134 2.59 5.26 17.32
N ALA A 135 3.89 5.49 17.19
CA ALA A 135 4.55 6.76 17.47
C ALA A 135 5.35 7.22 16.25
N VAL A 136 5.02 8.39 15.73
CA VAL A 136 5.71 9.05 14.61
C VAL A 136 6.42 10.30 15.13
N THR A 137 7.73 10.34 14.97
CA THR A 137 8.53 11.52 15.38
C THR A 137 8.61 12.55 14.25
N ALA A 138 8.94 13.80 14.59
CA ALA A 138 9.23 14.85 13.59
C ALA A 138 10.36 14.48 12.60
N SER A 139 11.22 13.51 12.95
CA SER A 139 12.25 12.98 12.05
C SER A 139 11.72 11.95 11.03
N GLY A 140 10.42 11.66 11.02
CA GLY A 140 9.81 10.64 10.16
C GLY A 140 10.06 9.19 10.64
N LYS A 141 10.69 9.00 11.80
CA LYS A 141 10.81 7.67 12.40
C LYS A 141 9.48 7.23 12.96
N VAL A 142 9.06 6.02 12.59
CA VAL A 142 7.87 5.35 13.09
C VAL A 142 8.28 4.13 13.90
N ALA A 143 7.75 4.04 15.11
CA ALA A 143 7.78 2.85 15.95
C ALA A 143 6.35 2.42 16.26
N HIS A 144 6.14 1.12 16.45
CA HIS A 144 4.91 0.60 17.02
C HIS A 144 5.25 -0.40 18.12
N GLU A 145 4.39 -0.49 19.12
CA GLU A 145 4.47 -1.47 20.21
C GLU A 145 3.08 -2.04 20.48
N GLU A 146 3.02 -3.32 20.84
CA GLU A 146 1.77 -3.92 21.31
C GLU A 146 1.44 -3.40 22.72
N ILE A 147 0.17 -3.05 22.94
CA ILE A 147 -0.36 -2.57 24.21
C ILE A 147 -1.56 -3.45 24.63
N PRO A 148 -1.86 -3.57 25.94
CA PRO A 148 -3.04 -4.30 26.38
C PRO A 148 -4.32 -3.65 25.84
N CYS A 149 -5.19 -4.43 25.20
CA CYS A 149 -6.52 -3.96 24.79
C CYS A 149 -7.45 -3.64 25.99
N SER A 150 -7.12 -4.16 27.18
CA SER A 150 -7.89 -3.91 28.40
C SER A 150 -7.80 -2.46 28.84
N GLY A 151 -8.96 -1.81 29.00
CA GLY A 151 -9.05 -0.44 29.50
C GLY A 151 -8.94 0.63 28.41
N ILE A 152 -8.89 0.25 27.13
CA ILE A 152 -9.01 1.20 26.03
C ILE A 152 -10.50 1.46 25.74
N ALA A 153 -10.84 2.74 25.51
CA ALA A 153 -12.19 3.16 25.18
C ALA A 153 -12.69 2.52 23.86
N GLU A 154 -14.03 2.53 23.67
CA GLU A 154 -14.62 2.13 22.40
C GLU A 154 -14.08 3.00 21.24
N PRO A 155 -13.98 2.43 20.03
CA PRO A 155 -13.55 3.17 18.84
C PRO A 155 -14.40 4.43 18.65
N VAL A 156 -13.72 5.57 18.53
CA VAL A 156 -14.35 6.82 18.13
C VAL A 156 -14.02 7.04 16.67
N ALA A 157 -15.03 7.37 15.86
CA ALA A 157 -14.77 7.74 14.47
C ALA A 157 -13.75 8.89 14.43
N PRO A 158 -12.63 8.77 13.70
CA PRO A 158 -11.69 9.86 13.57
C PRO A 158 -12.41 11.06 12.93
N PRO A 159 -12.02 12.29 13.28
CA PRO A 159 -12.60 13.47 12.66
C PRO A 159 -12.30 13.46 11.15
N ALA A 160 -13.04 14.27 10.39
CA ALA A 160 -12.72 14.45 8.99
C ALA A 160 -11.28 14.97 8.82
N SER A 161 -10.60 14.52 7.77
CA SER A 161 -9.29 15.02 7.40
C SER A 161 -9.31 16.55 7.28
N THR A 162 -8.26 17.18 7.79
CA THR A 162 -8.05 18.63 7.64
C THR A 162 -7.08 18.95 6.50
N ARG A 163 -6.64 17.93 5.76
CA ARG A 163 -5.77 18.08 4.60
C ARG A 163 -6.47 18.96 3.55
N PRO A 164 -5.81 20.00 3.04
CA PRO A 164 -6.33 20.76 1.91
C PRO A 164 -6.46 19.84 0.69
N GLU A 165 -7.64 19.81 0.08
CA GLU A 165 -7.90 19.09 -1.17
C GLU A 165 -8.15 20.09 -2.30
N LEU A 166 -7.84 19.71 -3.53
CA LEU A 166 -8.25 20.51 -4.68
C LEU A 166 -9.79 20.45 -4.84
N PRO A 167 -10.46 21.57 -5.13
CA PRO A 167 -11.87 21.55 -5.50
C PRO A 167 -12.15 20.56 -6.64
N LEU A 168 -13.24 19.82 -6.57
CA LEU A 168 -13.59 18.81 -7.58
C LEU A 168 -13.71 19.39 -9.00
N ASP A 169 -14.02 20.68 -9.10
CA ASP A 169 -14.18 21.41 -10.36
C ASP A 169 -12.88 22.10 -10.85
N THR A 170 -11.74 21.84 -10.21
CA THR A 170 -10.44 22.45 -10.56
C THR A 170 -10.09 22.27 -12.03
N VAL A 171 -10.37 21.09 -12.58
CA VAL A 171 -10.09 20.75 -13.98
C VAL A 171 -10.89 21.64 -14.93
N GLU A 172 -12.21 21.79 -14.72
CA GLU A 172 -13.03 22.64 -15.61
C GLU A 172 -12.67 24.12 -15.46
N ARG A 173 -12.33 24.56 -14.25
CA ARG A 173 -11.92 25.95 -13.97
C ARG A 173 -10.62 26.31 -14.68
N VAL A 174 -9.60 25.45 -14.60
CA VAL A 174 -8.33 25.64 -15.31
C VAL A 174 -8.56 25.66 -16.83
N ASP A 175 -9.36 24.74 -17.36
CA ASP A 175 -9.67 24.67 -18.80
C ASP A 175 -10.38 25.93 -19.30
N ARG A 176 -11.35 26.41 -18.52
CA ARG A 176 -12.07 27.64 -18.83
C ARG A 176 -11.13 28.84 -18.90
N VAL A 177 -10.21 28.98 -17.93
CA VAL A 177 -9.24 30.09 -17.92
C VAL A 177 -8.27 29.98 -19.10
N LEU A 178 -7.75 28.79 -19.38
CA LEU A 178 -6.87 28.55 -20.53
C LEU A 178 -7.56 28.79 -21.88
N ALA A 179 -8.83 28.43 -22.01
CA ALA A 179 -9.61 28.73 -23.20
C ALA A 179 -9.83 30.25 -23.35
N ALA A 180 -10.21 30.93 -22.26
CA ALA A 180 -10.52 32.36 -22.26
C ALA A 180 -9.29 33.25 -22.46
N SER A 181 -8.10 32.84 -22.03
CA SER A 181 -6.87 33.63 -22.19
C SER A 181 -6.47 33.82 -23.65
N GLY A 182 -7.01 33.03 -24.57
CA GLY A 182 -6.73 33.15 -26.01
C GLY A 182 -5.25 32.98 -26.37
N GLY A 183 -4.43 32.42 -25.47
CA GLY A 183 -2.98 32.23 -25.66
C GLY A 183 -2.10 33.34 -25.11
N THR A 184 -2.71 34.32 -24.45
CA THR A 184 -2.00 35.22 -23.54
C THR A 184 -1.69 34.53 -22.21
N ASP A 185 -0.79 35.12 -21.43
CA ASP A 185 -0.38 34.62 -20.11
C ASP A 185 -1.59 34.46 -19.16
N PRO A 186 -1.95 33.23 -18.75
CA PRO A 186 -3.11 32.97 -17.90
C PRO A 186 -2.82 33.13 -16.40
N THR A 187 -1.59 33.50 -16.01
CA THR A 187 -1.11 33.41 -14.61
C THR A 187 -2.00 34.14 -13.61
N GLN A 188 -2.35 35.41 -13.86
CA GLN A 188 -3.15 36.18 -12.91
C GLN A 188 -4.58 35.64 -12.81
N ALA A 189 -5.21 35.33 -13.95
CA ALA A 189 -6.57 34.81 -13.99
C ALA A 189 -6.69 33.47 -13.24
N LEU A 190 -5.68 32.60 -13.34
CA LEU A 190 -5.65 31.35 -12.56
C LEU A 190 -5.49 31.62 -11.06
N ARG A 191 -4.63 32.55 -10.65
CA ARG A 191 -4.48 32.90 -9.22
C ARG A 191 -5.75 33.52 -8.62
N ASP A 192 -6.48 34.30 -9.41
CA ASP A 192 -7.76 34.88 -8.98
C ASP A 192 -8.85 33.80 -8.85
N GLU A 193 -8.78 32.75 -9.67
CA GLU A 193 -9.67 31.59 -9.59
C GLU A 193 -9.34 30.72 -8.37
N PHE A 194 -8.08 30.61 -7.96
CA PHE A 194 -7.65 29.81 -6.81
C PHE A 194 -7.02 30.67 -5.70
N PRO A 195 -7.83 31.42 -4.92
CA PRO A 195 -7.31 32.34 -3.90
C PRO A 195 -6.91 31.66 -2.58
N ASP A 196 -7.13 30.36 -2.42
CA ASP A 196 -6.78 29.63 -1.20
C ASP A 196 -5.25 29.58 -1.02
N ALA A 197 -4.79 29.89 0.19
CA ALA A 197 -3.36 29.94 0.52
C ALA A 197 -2.66 28.57 0.42
N HIS A 198 -3.41 27.47 0.51
CA HIS A 198 -2.89 26.12 0.36
C HIS A 198 -2.82 25.69 -1.10
N VAL A 199 -3.47 26.40 -2.04
CA VAL A 199 -3.43 26.09 -3.47
C VAL A 199 -2.26 26.81 -4.13
N ILE A 200 -1.38 26.05 -4.76
CA ILE A 200 -0.23 26.55 -5.50
C ILE A 200 -0.54 26.50 -6.99
N VAL A 201 -0.51 27.67 -7.63
CA VAL A 201 -0.66 27.83 -9.08
C VAL A 201 0.69 28.18 -9.69
N GLN A 202 1.19 27.31 -10.55
CA GLN A 202 2.40 27.52 -11.34
C GLN A 202 2.06 27.49 -12.83
N VAL A 203 2.66 28.41 -13.58
CA VAL A 203 2.47 28.54 -15.02
C VAL A 203 3.83 28.72 -15.66
N GLU A 204 4.10 27.96 -16.71
CA GLU A 204 5.31 28.06 -17.52
C GLU A 204 4.94 28.09 -18.99
N GLN A 205 5.66 28.90 -19.78
CA GLN A 205 5.56 28.85 -21.23
C GLN A 205 6.73 28.02 -21.78
N THR A 206 6.44 27.00 -22.59
CA THR A 206 7.47 26.22 -23.25
C THR A 206 8.15 27.03 -24.36
N ALA A 207 9.35 26.61 -24.77
CA ALA A 207 10.01 27.17 -25.95
C ALA A 207 9.18 27.00 -27.24
N GLY A 208 8.24 26.05 -27.27
CA GLY A 208 7.29 25.83 -28.36
C GLY A 208 6.07 26.76 -28.33
N GLY A 209 5.96 27.64 -27.34
CA GLY A 209 4.83 28.57 -27.18
C GLY A 209 3.59 27.96 -26.53
N GLU A 210 3.70 26.78 -25.93
CA GLU A 210 2.62 26.13 -25.18
C GLU A 210 2.59 26.69 -23.75
N TRP A 211 1.39 26.78 -23.17
CA TRP A 211 1.23 27.16 -21.77
C TRP A 211 1.00 25.91 -20.92
N VAL A 212 1.87 25.67 -19.96
CA VAL A 212 1.81 24.55 -19.02
C VAL A 212 1.38 25.11 -17.68
N VAL A 213 0.27 24.59 -17.16
CA VAL A 213 -0.33 25.04 -15.90
C VAL A 213 -0.37 23.86 -14.95
N ALA A 214 0.21 24.04 -13.76
CA ALA A 214 0.11 23.11 -12.66
C ALA A 214 -0.63 23.79 -11.50
N VAL A 215 -1.71 23.17 -11.03
CA VAL A 215 -2.47 23.59 -9.85
C VAL A 215 -2.46 22.45 -8.86
N GLY A 216 -1.88 22.66 -7.69
CA GLY A 216 -1.79 21.65 -6.63
C GLY A 216 -2.08 22.24 -5.25
N VAL A 217 -2.08 21.39 -4.23
CA VAL A 217 -2.25 21.79 -2.82
C VAL A 217 -1.00 21.51 -2.00
N THR A 218 -0.78 22.31 -0.96
CA THR A 218 0.30 22.12 0.01
C THR A 218 -0.19 22.21 1.45
N PRO A 219 0.18 21.26 2.33
CA PRO A 219 0.79 19.97 2.00
C PRO A 219 -0.20 19.06 1.23
N GLY A 220 0.30 18.22 0.32
CA GLY A 220 -0.54 17.24 -0.39
C GLY A 220 0.05 16.77 -1.71
N THR A 221 -0.63 15.82 -2.34
CA THR A 221 -0.24 15.19 -3.62
C THR A 221 -1.27 15.40 -4.72
N ASP A 222 -2.36 16.14 -4.48
CA ASP A 222 -3.31 16.47 -5.54
C ASP A 222 -2.69 17.47 -6.51
N CYS A 223 -2.72 17.13 -7.80
CA CYS A 223 -2.16 17.95 -8.86
C CYS A 223 -2.97 17.86 -10.16
N VAL A 224 -3.40 19.02 -10.64
CA VAL A 224 -3.99 19.20 -11.97
C VAL A 224 -2.94 19.84 -12.87
N LEU A 225 -2.46 19.08 -13.86
CA LEU A 225 -1.50 19.55 -14.86
C LEU A 225 -2.22 19.64 -16.21
N ARG A 226 -2.30 20.85 -16.79
CA ARG A 226 -2.91 21.10 -18.10
C ARG A 226 -1.95 21.83 -19.02
N VAL A 227 -1.99 21.45 -20.30
CA VAL A 227 -1.17 22.08 -21.34
C VAL A 227 -2.09 22.64 -22.41
N ARG A 228 -2.02 23.95 -22.63
CA ARG A 228 -2.64 24.60 -23.78
C ARG A 228 -1.63 24.65 -24.92
N ARG A 229 -1.90 23.88 -25.96
CA ARG A 229 -1.10 23.84 -27.19
C ARG A 229 -1.27 25.11 -28.00
N THR A 230 -0.35 25.35 -28.93
CA THR A 230 -0.42 26.46 -29.88
C THR A 230 -1.61 26.35 -30.84
N THR A 231 -2.15 25.14 -31.04
CA THR A 231 -3.40 24.88 -31.77
C THR A 231 -4.65 25.38 -31.04
N GLY A 232 -4.53 25.73 -29.76
CA GLY A 232 -5.64 26.13 -28.90
C GLY A 232 -6.24 24.99 -28.07
N ASP A 233 -5.85 23.74 -28.35
CA ASP A 233 -6.32 22.58 -27.58
C ASP A 233 -5.75 22.59 -26.15
N VAL A 234 -6.57 22.23 -25.17
CA VAL A 234 -6.15 22.06 -23.78
C VAL A 234 -6.15 20.57 -23.43
N VAL A 235 -4.99 20.01 -23.13
CA VAL A 235 -4.81 18.58 -22.87
C VAL A 235 -4.30 18.32 -21.45
N SER A 236 -4.53 17.11 -20.95
CA SER A 236 -3.84 16.60 -19.75
C SER A 236 -2.67 15.75 -20.22
N PRO A 237 -1.41 16.17 -20.03
CA PRO A 237 -0.27 15.33 -20.34
C PRO A 237 -0.21 14.13 -19.39
N PRO A 238 0.31 12.97 -19.84
CA PRO A 238 0.62 11.88 -18.93
C PRO A 238 1.84 12.25 -18.08
N TYR A 239 1.80 11.92 -16.79
CA TYR A 239 2.94 11.99 -15.88
C TYR A 239 2.79 10.91 -14.80
N ASP A 240 3.89 10.47 -14.20
CA ASP A 240 3.84 9.51 -13.10
C ASP A 240 3.53 10.23 -11.78
N ARG A 241 2.50 9.78 -11.08
CA ARG A 241 2.10 10.35 -9.78
C ARG A 241 3.17 10.13 -8.72
N ILE A 242 4.07 9.16 -8.88
CA ILE A 242 5.22 8.97 -7.98
C ILE A 242 6.12 10.20 -7.92
N TRP A 243 6.08 11.10 -8.92
CA TRP A 243 6.87 12.34 -8.92
C TRP A 243 6.22 13.49 -8.14
N LEU A 244 5.01 13.31 -7.62
CA LEU A 244 4.32 14.29 -6.79
C LEU A 244 4.75 14.24 -5.32
N GLU A 245 5.83 13.52 -5.00
CA GLU A 245 6.32 13.40 -3.63
C GLU A 245 6.59 14.78 -2.99
N PRO A 246 6.13 15.00 -1.75
CA PRO A 246 6.40 16.23 -1.00
C PRO A 246 7.91 16.46 -0.86
N GLY A 247 8.41 17.55 -1.48
CA GLY A 247 9.78 18.03 -1.31
C GLY A 247 10.76 17.80 -2.46
N GLU A 248 10.43 16.99 -3.49
CA GLU A 248 11.33 16.78 -4.64
C GLU A 248 10.92 17.56 -5.90
N THR A 249 9.62 17.67 -6.23
CA THR A 249 9.15 18.54 -7.33
C THR A 249 7.72 19.08 -7.13
N GLY A 250 6.88 18.43 -6.31
CA GLY A 250 5.51 18.88 -6.06
C GLY A 250 4.68 19.02 -7.34
N CYS A 251 3.50 19.64 -7.25
CA CYS A 251 2.73 19.98 -8.44
C CYS A 251 3.39 21.14 -9.19
N SER A 252 4.07 20.84 -10.30
CA SER A 252 4.87 21.80 -11.07
C SER A 252 4.80 21.56 -12.58
N PRO A 253 4.92 22.62 -13.41
CA PRO A 253 5.06 22.49 -14.86
C PRO A 253 6.26 21.62 -15.29
N ALA A 254 7.29 21.51 -14.44
CA ALA A 254 8.47 20.68 -14.67
C ALA A 254 8.13 19.20 -14.90
N LEU A 255 7.01 18.70 -14.37
CA LEU A 255 6.50 17.35 -14.61
C LEU A 255 6.28 17.07 -16.12
N TYR A 256 6.05 18.12 -16.91
CA TYR A 256 5.92 18.05 -18.36
C TYR A 256 7.17 18.57 -19.10
N THR A 257 7.74 19.69 -18.66
CA THR A 257 8.83 20.36 -19.38
C THR A 257 10.21 19.72 -19.14
N ALA A 258 10.40 19.06 -18.01
CA ALA A 258 11.65 18.40 -17.62
C ALA A 258 11.38 17.17 -16.71
N PRO A 259 10.69 16.12 -17.21
CA PRO A 259 10.32 14.98 -16.40
C PRO A 259 11.55 14.24 -15.85
N PRO A 260 11.52 13.78 -14.59
CA PRO A 260 12.55 12.91 -14.02
C PRO A 260 12.82 11.69 -14.90
N ARG A 261 14.09 11.25 -14.96
CA ARG A 261 14.52 10.07 -15.73
C ARG A 261 14.94 8.93 -14.83
#